data_AF-A0AAW2X550-F1
#
_entry.id   AF-A0AAW2X550-F1
#
_cell.length_a   1.000
_cell.length_b   1.000
_cell.length_c   1.000
_cell.angle_alpha   90.00
_cell.angle_beta   90.00
_cell.angle_gamma   90.00
#
_symmetry.space_group_name_H-M   'P 1'
#
loop_
_entity.id
_entity.type
_entity.pdbx_description
1 polymer ?
#
loop_
_entity_poly.entity_id
_entity_poly.type
_entity_poly.pdbx_seq_one_letter_code
_entity_poly.pdbx_strand_id
1 'polypeptide(L)'
;MEIARSSKGISVSQRKYVLDLLKETGMTGCKPVDTPMDPNMKLGTQTSGTVADRGRNQQLMGKHIYRAHTRLDIGFSISVVSQFMNNPSEEHMQAVYGIIRYLKSNPGKWLFFRKATTRTIDAFTDVD
;
A
#
# COMPACT_ATOMS: atom_id res chain seq x y z
N MET A 1 5.55 -5.19 11.09
CA MET A 1 6.31 -3.92 11.17
C MET A 1 7.65 -4.25 11.80
N GLU A 2 8.74 -3.84 11.17
CA GLU A 2 10.11 -4.10 11.58
C GLU A 2 10.69 -2.78 12.12
N ILE A 3 11.27 -2.80 13.32
CA ILE A 3 11.81 -1.60 13.96
C ILE A 3 13.29 -1.81 14.23
N ALA A 4 14.14 -0.96 13.67
CA ALA A 4 15.56 -0.90 13.98
C ALA A 4 15.85 0.37 14.79
N ARG A 5 16.59 0.24 15.88
CA ARG A 5 16.98 1.37 16.75
C ARG A 5 18.48 1.59 16.64
N SER A 6 18.87 2.86 16.60
CA SER A 6 20.27 3.28 16.60
C SER A 6 20.44 4.51 17.48
N SER A 7 21.69 4.90 17.76
CA SER A 7 22.01 6.17 18.42
C SER A 7 21.48 7.39 17.66
N LYS A 8 21.31 7.27 16.33
CA LYS A 8 20.81 8.34 15.44
C LYS A 8 19.29 8.45 15.40
N GLY A 9 18.54 7.43 15.80
CA GLY A 9 17.08 7.41 15.69
C GLY A 9 16.47 6.02 15.50
N ILE A 10 15.19 6.00 15.12
CA ILE A 10 14.36 4.81 14.91
C ILE A 10 14.04 4.67 13.42
N SER A 11 14.32 3.51 12.84
CA SER A 11 13.89 3.16 11.49
C SER A 11 12.72 2.19 11.55
N VAL A 12 11.67 2.46 10.80
CA VAL A 12 10.50 1.59 10.66
C VAL A 12 10.43 1.09 9.23
N SER A 13 10.41 -0.23 9.05
CA SER A 13 10.32 -0.90 7.74
C SER A 13 9.15 -1.89 7.69
N GLN A 14 8.72 -2.18 6.47
CA GLN A 14 7.71 -3.17 6.15
C GLN A 14 8.20 -4.17 5.10
N ARG A 15 9.52 -4.32 4.96
CA ARG A 15 10.14 -5.13 3.92
C ARG A 15 9.62 -6.56 3.93
N LYS A 16 9.62 -7.22 5.09
CA LYS A 16 9.12 -8.59 5.20
C LYS A 16 7.66 -8.69 4.73
N TYR A 17 6.82 -7.73 5.13
CA TYR A 17 5.42 -7.70 4.72
C TYR A 17 5.26 -7.60 3.21
N VAL A 18 5.99 -6.69 2.56
CA VAL A 18 5.91 -6.54 1.09
C VAL A 18 6.39 -7.82 0.38
N LEU A 19 7.44 -8.46 0.88
CA LEU A 19 7.96 -9.71 0.29
C LEU A 19 6.98 -10.88 0.46
N ASP A 20 6.40 -11.03 1.65
CA ASP A 20 5.39 -12.05 1.93
C ASP A 20 4.14 -11.84 1.06
N LEU A 21 3.68 -10.59 0.93
CA LEU A 21 2.58 -10.19 0.05
C LEU A 21 2.85 -10.56 -1.42
N LEU A 22 4.04 -10.24 -1.93
CA LEU A 22 4.42 -10.60 -3.30
C LEU A 22 4.46 -12.12 -3.51
N LYS A 23 4.89 -12.88 -2.51
CA LYS A 23 4.92 -14.34 -2.57
C LYS A 23 3.52 -14.95 -2.55
N GLU A 24 2.67 -14.51 -1.63
CA GLU A 24 1.29 -15.00 -1.48
C GLU A 24 0.42 -14.68 -2.72
N THR A 25 0.68 -13.55 -3.36
CA THR A 25 -0.04 -13.11 -4.58
C THR A 25 0.57 -13.66 -5.88
N GLY A 26 1.71 -14.37 -5.81
CA GLY A 26 2.42 -14.84 -7.00
C GLY A 26 3.06 -13.72 -7.84
N MET A 27 3.19 -12.52 -7.28
CA MET A 27 3.67 -11.32 -7.97
C MET A 27 5.18 -11.06 -7.82
N THR A 28 5.93 -12.01 -7.27
CA THR A 28 7.40 -11.89 -7.14
C THR A 28 8.10 -11.61 -8.48
N GLY A 29 7.54 -12.06 -9.61
CA GLY A 29 8.04 -11.81 -10.97
C GLY A 29 7.47 -10.58 -11.70
N CYS A 30 6.53 -9.83 -11.11
CA CYS A 30 5.84 -8.75 -11.83
C CYS A 30 6.74 -7.54 -12.15
N LYS A 31 6.42 -6.75 -13.18
CA LYS A 31 7.13 -5.48 -13.39
C LYS A 31 6.63 -4.44 -12.36
N PRO A 32 7.53 -3.70 -11.68
CA PRO A 32 7.12 -2.63 -10.78
C PRO A 32 6.50 -1.46 -11.56
N VAL A 33 5.74 -0.62 -10.86
CA VAL A 33 5.16 0.62 -11.40
C VAL A 33 5.51 1.79 -10.48
N ASP A 34 5.55 3.00 -11.03
CA ASP A 34 5.99 4.20 -10.30
C ASP A 34 4.87 4.85 -9.47
N THR A 35 3.61 4.57 -9.80
CA THR A 35 2.43 5.10 -9.10
C THR A 35 1.56 3.96 -8.55
N PRO A 36 1.03 4.09 -7.31
CA PRO A 36 0.20 3.06 -6.70
C PRO A 36 -1.20 2.98 -7.32
N MET A 37 -1.70 4.09 -7.86
CA MET A 37 -3.00 4.22 -8.50
C MET A 37 -2.98 5.47 -9.39
N ASP A 38 -3.71 5.44 -10.51
CA ASP A 38 -3.97 6.65 -11.30
C ASP A 38 -5.06 7.48 -10.59
N PRO A 39 -4.81 8.74 -10.22
CA PRO A 39 -5.79 9.59 -9.53
C PRO A 39 -7.05 9.89 -10.37
N ASN A 40 -6.98 9.75 -11.69
CA ASN A 40 -8.13 9.92 -12.59
C ASN A 40 -8.94 8.63 -12.79
N MET A 41 -8.48 7.51 -12.21
CA MET A 41 -9.15 6.21 -12.34
C MET A 41 -10.47 6.22 -11.57
N LYS A 42 -11.58 6.30 -12.31
CA LYS A 42 -12.93 6.19 -11.76
C LYS A 42 -13.27 4.73 -11.53
N LEU A 43 -13.07 4.25 -10.30
CA LEU A 43 -13.59 2.94 -9.89
C LEU A 43 -15.10 3.02 -9.75
N GLY A 44 -15.82 2.31 -10.63
CA GLY A 44 -17.28 2.30 -10.66
C GLY A 44 -17.88 1.06 -9.99
N THR A 45 -19.10 1.19 -9.48
CA THR A 45 -19.96 0.07 -9.06
C THR A 45 -20.57 -0.64 -10.27
N GLN A 46 -19.75 -1.18 -11.18
CA GLN A 46 -20.30 -1.97 -12.30
C GLN A 46 -20.75 -3.36 -11.81
N THR A 47 -22.04 -3.64 -11.98
CA THR A 47 -22.76 -4.82 -11.51
C THR A 47 -22.63 -6.05 -12.42
N SER A 48 -21.88 -5.98 -13.52
CA SER A 48 -21.99 -6.94 -14.64
C SER A 48 -20.73 -7.78 -14.96
N GLY A 49 -19.65 -7.66 -14.20
CA GLY A 49 -18.43 -8.44 -14.43
C GLY A 49 -18.52 -9.86 -13.86
N THR A 50 -18.17 -10.87 -14.65
CA THR A 50 -18.08 -12.27 -14.21
C THR A 50 -17.14 -12.36 -13.03
N VAL A 51 -17.69 -12.69 -11.87
CA VAL A 51 -16.97 -12.65 -10.61
C VAL A 51 -15.98 -13.81 -10.54
N ALA A 52 -14.72 -13.57 -10.89
CA ALA A 52 -13.65 -14.48 -10.56
C ALA A 52 -13.58 -14.57 -9.02
N ASP A 53 -13.83 -15.78 -8.52
CA ASP A 53 -13.66 -16.28 -7.14
C ASP A 53 -13.74 -15.22 -6.02
N ARG A 54 -14.95 -14.66 -5.85
CA ARG A 54 -15.32 -13.57 -4.92
C ARG A 54 -14.66 -13.70 -3.54
N GLY A 55 -14.75 -14.89 -2.95
CA GLY A 55 -14.27 -15.15 -1.60
C GLY A 55 -12.74 -15.11 -1.49
N ARG A 56 -12.02 -15.62 -2.50
CA ARG A 56 -10.56 -15.61 -2.53
C ARG A 56 -10.03 -14.19 -2.68
N ASN A 57 -10.65 -13.39 -3.54
CA ASN A 57 -10.27 -12.00 -3.78
C ASN A 57 -10.57 -11.10 -2.56
N GLN A 58 -11.71 -11.27 -1.92
CA GLN A 58 -12.05 -10.56 -0.67
C GLN A 58 -11.12 -10.95 0.47
N GLN A 59 -10.79 -12.25 0.62
CA GLN A 59 -9.87 -12.71 1.65
C GLN A 59 -8.46 -12.15 1.44
N LEU A 60 -8.00 -12.09 0.19
CA LEU A 60 -6.71 -11.50 -0.19
C LEU A 60 -6.70 -9.99 0.14
N MET A 61 -7.71 -9.24 -0.31
CA MET A 61 -7.81 -7.80 -0.04
C MET A 61 -7.90 -7.48 1.45
N GLY A 62 -8.79 -8.15 2.19
CA GLY A 62 -9.03 -7.87 3.60
C GLY A 62 -7.78 -8.10 4.48
N LYS A 63 -7.02 -9.17 4.22
CA LYS A 63 -5.78 -9.45 4.98
C LYS A 63 -4.68 -8.41 4.76
N HIS A 64 -4.62 -7.81 3.56
CA HIS A 64 -3.51 -6.96 3.15
C HIS A 64 -3.80 -5.46 3.31
N ILE A 65 -5.02 -5.02 3.01
CA ILE A 65 -5.46 -3.62 3.20
C ILE A 65 -5.29 -3.20 4.67
N TYR A 66 -5.65 -4.06 5.62
CA TYR A 66 -5.53 -3.75 7.05
C TYR A 66 -4.08 -3.52 7.50
N ARG A 67 -3.11 -4.28 6.97
CA ARG A 67 -1.69 -4.13 7.33
C ARG A 67 -0.99 -2.96 6.66
N ALA A 68 -1.48 -2.54 5.49
CA ALA A 68 -0.89 -1.48 4.69
C ALA A 68 -1.22 -0.05 5.18
N HIS A 69 -2.16 0.10 6.13
CA HIS A 69 -2.54 1.39 6.77
C HIS A 69 -1.39 2.16 7.44
N THR A 70 -0.21 1.56 7.56
CA THR A 70 0.98 2.16 8.19
C THR A 70 1.98 2.73 7.18
N ARG A 71 1.70 2.65 5.87
CA ARG A 71 2.54 3.20 4.80
C ARG A 71 1.82 4.38 4.14
N LEU A 72 2.19 5.60 4.53
CA LEU A 72 1.53 6.84 4.13
C LEU A 72 1.52 7.07 2.60
N ASP A 73 2.52 6.58 1.87
CA ASP A 73 2.65 6.76 0.42
C ASP A 73 1.62 5.97 -0.41
N ILE A 74 0.87 5.05 0.20
CA ILE A 74 -0.22 4.31 -0.45
C ILE A 74 -1.56 4.47 0.28
N GLY A 75 -1.62 5.31 1.31
CA GLY A 75 -2.82 5.50 2.14
C GLY A 75 -4.06 5.89 1.33
N PHE A 76 -3.88 6.80 0.36
CA PHE A 76 -4.96 7.21 -0.56
C PHE A 76 -5.49 6.02 -1.38
N SER A 77 -4.59 5.29 -2.07
CA SER A 77 -4.98 4.16 -2.92
C SER A 77 -5.66 3.05 -2.13
N ILE A 78 -5.20 2.78 -0.90
CA ILE A 78 -5.85 1.83 0.01
C ILE A 78 -7.24 2.31 0.38
N SER A 79 -7.40 3.58 0.75
CA SER A 79 -8.69 4.16 1.12
C SER A 79 -9.72 3.98 0.01
N VAL A 80 -9.33 4.29 -1.23
CA VAL A 80 -10.18 4.12 -2.42
C VAL A 80 -10.59 2.66 -2.63
N VAL A 81 -9.64 1.72 -2.64
CA VAL A 81 -9.97 0.28 -2.82
C VAL A 81 -10.83 -0.26 -1.68
N SER A 82 -10.61 0.22 -0.45
CA SER A 82 -11.30 -0.29 0.75
C SER A 82 -12.82 -0.15 0.67
N GLN A 83 -13.31 0.87 -0.06
CA GLN A 83 -14.74 1.13 -0.28
C GLN A 83 -15.45 -0.01 -1.03
N PHE A 84 -14.70 -0.81 -1.79
CA PHE A 84 -15.25 -1.86 -2.65
C PHE A 84 -14.99 -3.28 -2.13
N MET A 85 -14.48 -3.44 -0.89
CA MET A 85 -14.18 -4.77 -0.32
C MET A 85 -15.40 -5.69 -0.21
N ASN A 86 -16.61 -5.13 -0.07
CA ASN A 86 -17.84 -5.92 0.02
C ASN A 86 -18.25 -6.56 -1.31
N ASN A 87 -17.88 -5.96 -2.44
CA ASN A 87 -18.19 -6.48 -3.77
C ASN A 87 -17.13 -6.01 -4.79
N PRO A 88 -15.93 -6.62 -4.78
CA PRO A 88 -14.88 -6.22 -5.70
C PRO A 88 -15.18 -6.66 -7.13
N SER A 89 -14.93 -5.76 -8.08
CA SER A 89 -14.96 -6.01 -9.52
C SER A 89 -13.55 -6.32 -10.02
N GLU A 90 -13.42 -6.72 -11.29
CA GLU A 90 -12.12 -6.90 -11.92
C GLU A 90 -11.30 -5.60 -11.91
N GLU A 91 -11.93 -4.45 -12.14
CA GLU A 91 -11.28 -3.14 -12.07
C GLU A 91 -10.70 -2.85 -10.68
N HIS A 92 -11.45 -3.20 -9.62
CA HIS A 92 -10.96 -3.10 -8.23
C HIS A 92 -9.75 -4.00 -8.00
N MET A 93 -9.75 -5.21 -8.55
CA MET A 93 -8.62 -6.13 -8.46
C MET A 93 -7.39 -5.63 -9.21
N GLN A 94 -7.55 -5.04 -10.39
CA GLN A 94 -6.45 -4.43 -11.13
C GLN A 94 -5.83 -3.26 -10.35
N ALA A 95 -6.64 -2.47 -9.65
CA ALA A 95 -6.13 -1.42 -8.76
C ALA A 95 -5.29 -1.99 -7.61
N VAL A 96 -5.74 -3.08 -6.98
CA VAL A 96 -4.97 -3.80 -5.94
C VAL A 96 -3.64 -4.29 -6.49
N TYR A 97 -3.64 -4.89 -7.68
CA TYR A 97 -2.42 -5.34 -8.33
C TYR A 97 -1.47 -4.19 -8.69
N GLY A 98 -2.01 -3.02 -9.05
CA GLY A 98 -1.25 -1.77 -9.21
C GLY A 98 -0.51 -1.38 -7.93
N ILE A 99 -1.20 -1.37 -6.80
CA ILE A 99 -0.60 -1.09 -5.48
C ILE A 99 0.51 -2.10 -5.15
N ILE A 100 0.28 -3.40 -5.40
CA ILE A 100 1.29 -4.44 -5.13
C ILE A 100 2.53 -4.27 -6.04
N ARG A 101 2.34 -3.93 -7.33
CA ARG A 101 3.44 -3.62 -8.25
C ARG A 101 4.21 -2.37 -7.81
N TYR A 102 3.52 -1.36 -7.28
CA TYR A 102 4.17 -0.17 -6.73
C TYR A 102 5.04 -0.52 -5.53
N LEU A 103 4.50 -1.31 -4.59
CA LEU A 103 5.24 -1.76 -3.40
C LEU A 103 6.51 -2.54 -3.77
N LYS A 104 6.51 -3.26 -4.90
CA LYS A 104 7.68 -3.98 -5.41
C LYS A 104 8.85 -3.08 -5.81
N SER A 105 8.60 -1.84 -6.26
CA SER A 105 9.67 -0.93 -6.68
C SER A 105 10.69 -0.68 -5.57
N ASN A 106 10.19 -0.56 -4.33
CA ASN A 106 10.99 -0.36 -3.15
C ASN A 106 10.35 -1.05 -1.93
N PRO A 107 10.56 -2.37 -1.76
CA PRO A 107 10.01 -3.11 -0.64
C PRO A 107 10.66 -2.68 0.68
N GLY A 108 11.87 -2.13 0.62
CA GLY A 108 12.61 -1.68 1.78
C GLY A 108 12.17 -0.33 2.33
N LYS A 109 11.47 0.51 1.55
CA LYS A 109 11.19 1.92 1.85
C LYS A 109 10.81 2.09 3.32
N TRP A 110 11.64 2.83 4.04
CA TRP A 110 11.57 2.95 5.50
C TRP A 110 11.26 4.38 5.90
N LEU A 111 10.59 4.53 7.04
CA LEU A 111 10.47 5.81 7.74
C LEU A 111 11.60 5.91 8.75
N PHE A 112 12.36 7.00 8.70
CA PHE A 112 13.41 7.28 9.68
C PHE A 112 12.99 8.43 10.59
N PHE A 113 12.77 8.12 11.86
CA PHE A 113 12.52 9.09 12.91
C PHE A 113 13.85 9.42 13.58
N ARG A 114 14.43 10.57 13.22
CA ARG A 114 15.69 11.04 13.79
C ARG A 114 15.51 11.30 15.29
N LYS A 115 16.51 10.92 16.09
CA LYS A 115 16.55 11.30 17.50
C LYS A 115 16.74 12.82 17.58
N ALA A 116 15.75 13.52 18.10
CA ALA A 116 15.85 14.94 18.35
C ALA A 116 16.88 15.19 19.46
N THR A 117 17.89 16.01 19.18
CA THR A 117 18.84 16.53 20.16
C THR A 117 18.31 17.78 20.86
N THR A 118 17.38 18.50 20.22
CA THR A 118 16.74 19.73 20.69
C THR A 118 15.22 19.62 20.54
N ARG A 119 14.44 20.24 21.43
CA ARG A 119 12.96 20.29 21.37
C ARG A 119 12.46 21.50 20.57
N THR A 120 13.07 21.77 19.42
CA THR A 120 12.66 22.84 18.52
C THR A 120 11.65 22.31 17.52
N ILE A 121 10.55 23.03 17.31
CA ILE A 121 9.50 22.69 16.33
C ILE A 121 9.66 23.64 15.16
N ASP A 122 9.98 23.09 13.99
CA ASP A 122 10.04 23.83 12.74
C ASP A 122 8.72 23.61 11.98
N ALA A 123 8.06 24.70 11.58
CA ALA A 123 6.84 24.66 10.79
C ALA A 123 7.14 25.14 9.36
N PHE A 124 6.76 24.34 8.38
CA PHE A 124 6.87 24.66 6.96
C PHE A 124 5.47 24.90 6.40
N THR A 125 5.31 25.97 5.63
CA THR A 125 4.11 26.28 4.85
C THR A 125 4.54 26.36 3.40
N ASP A 126 3.84 25.59 2.55
CA ASP A 126 3.93 25.73 1.10
C ASP A 126 2.77 26.63 0.66
N VAL A 127 2.99 27.45 -0.37
CA VAL A 127 1.95 28.32 -0.94
C VAL A 127 1.70 27.77 -2.34
N ASP A 128 0.51 27.19 -2.53
CA ASP A 128 -0.04 26.86 -3.86
C ASP A 128 -0.27 28.14 -4.69
#